data_AF-A0A6L2Q3Z0-F1
#
_entry.id   AF-A0A6L2Q3Z0-F1
#
_cell.length_a   1.000
_cell.length_b   1.000
_cell.length_c   1.000
_cell.angle_alpha   90.00
_cell.angle_beta   90.00
_cell.angle_gamma   90.00
#
_symmetry.space_group_name_H-M   'P 1'
#
loop_
_entity.id
_entity.type
_entity.pdbx_description
1 polymer ?
#
loop_
_entity_poly.entity_id
_entity_poly.type
_entity_poly.pdbx_seq_one_letter_code
_entity_poly.pdbx_strand_id
1 'polypeptide(L)'
;MVFSVEQRVFICNTFLKYASWQICRRKFCKKYPDSKVPCKRTVYRIVEKFKKTGSVLDKKKVRRRFVLTEEKLDEIGAQMETCPSKSLHRLAVQSGVSKSSAHRAMKLLNLRPYKIRAAPQFCILIGEARSGYCRWFQESYYHMDE
;
A
#
# COMPACT_ATOMS: atom_id res chain seq x y z
N MET A 1 -11.75 -18.31 -5.82
CA MET A 1 -12.89 -19.22 -6.08
C MET A 1 -12.44 -20.28 -7.09
N VAL A 2 -13.07 -21.48 -7.20
CA VAL A 2 -12.55 -22.60 -8.03
C VAL A 2 -12.68 -22.38 -9.54
N PHE A 3 -13.64 -21.55 -9.97
CA PHE A 3 -13.92 -21.29 -11.38
C PHE A 3 -13.28 -19.98 -11.85
N SER A 4 -12.84 -19.94 -13.12
CA SER A 4 -12.38 -18.70 -13.77
C SER A 4 -13.50 -17.66 -13.86
N VAL A 5 -13.17 -16.41 -14.17
CA VAL A 5 -14.17 -15.35 -14.34
C VAL A 5 -15.09 -15.66 -15.51
N GLU A 6 -14.53 -16.07 -16.65
CA GLU A 6 -15.27 -16.44 -17.85
C GLU A 6 -16.26 -17.59 -17.59
N GLN A 7 -15.82 -18.63 -16.90
CA GLN A 7 -16.65 -19.77 -16.52
C GLN A 7 -17.84 -19.34 -15.66
N ARG A 8 -17.62 -18.42 -14.72
CA ARG A 8 -18.68 -17.89 -13.87
C ARG A 8 -19.66 -17.01 -14.64
N VAL A 9 -19.17 -16.16 -15.55
CA VAL A 9 -20.01 -15.36 -16.45
C VAL A 9 -20.88 -16.29 -17.31
N PHE A 10 -20.30 -17.36 -17.85
CA PHE A 10 -21.04 -18.36 -18.61
C PHE A 10 -22.13 -19.04 -17.77
N ILE A 11 -21.83 -19.42 -16.52
CA ILE A 11 -22.80 -19.99 -15.59
C ILE A 11 -23.95 -18.99 -15.33
N CYS A 12 -23.65 -17.73 -15.04
CA CYS A 12 -24.66 -16.70 -14.82
C CYS A 12 -25.55 -16.51 -16.05
N ASN A 13 -24.97 -16.30 -17.24
CA ASN A 13 -25.71 -16.06 -18.47
C ASN A 13 -26.60 -17.25 -18.83
N THR A 14 -26.08 -18.47 -18.68
CA THR A 14 -26.86 -19.69 -18.96
C THR A 14 -28.00 -19.85 -17.95
N PHE A 15 -27.75 -19.56 -16.68
CA PHE A 15 -28.78 -19.68 -15.65
C PHE A 15 -29.86 -18.62 -15.79
N LEU A 16 -29.50 -17.37 -16.14
CA LEU A 16 -30.47 -16.31 -16.41
C LEU A 16 -31.36 -16.62 -17.62
N LYS A 17 -30.83 -17.31 -18.63
CA LYS A 17 -31.61 -17.70 -19.83
C LYS A 17 -32.55 -18.89 -19.61
N TYR A 18 -32.17 -19.88 -18.81
CA TYR A 18 -32.90 -21.16 -18.72
C TYR A 18 -33.46 -21.48 -17.33
N ALA A 19 -33.09 -20.72 -16.29
CA ALA A 19 -33.45 -20.92 -14.89
C ALA A 19 -33.21 -22.35 -14.33
N SER A 20 -32.42 -23.18 -15.02
CA SER A 20 -32.18 -24.58 -14.67
C SER A 20 -30.71 -24.88 -14.49
N TRP A 21 -30.35 -25.36 -13.30
CA TRP A 21 -28.97 -25.74 -12.97
C TRP A 21 -28.50 -26.96 -13.78
N GLN A 22 -29.40 -27.88 -14.16
CA GLN A 22 -29.08 -29.06 -14.97
C GLN A 22 -28.69 -28.65 -16.39
N ILE A 23 -29.44 -27.71 -16.98
CA ILE A 23 -29.11 -27.15 -18.30
C ILE A 23 -27.79 -26.40 -18.25
N CYS A 24 -27.55 -25.61 -17.19
CA CYS A 24 -26.26 -24.94 -16.98
C CYS A 24 -25.11 -25.95 -16.92
N ARG A 25 -25.25 -27.02 -16.12
CA ARG A 25 -24.25 -28.08 -16.00
C ARG A 25 -23.96 -28.74 -17.34
N ARG A 26 -25.00 -29.16 -18.08
CA ARG A 26 -24.86 -29.82 -19.38
C ARG A 26 -24.15 -28.91 -20.39
N LYS A 27 -24.54 -27.64 -20.47
CA LYS A 27 -23.91 -26.66 -21.38
C LYS A 27 -22.48 -26.30 -20.94
N PHE A 28 -22.23 -26.27 -19.63
CA PHE A 28 -20.90 -26.03 -19.09
C PHE A 28 -19.94 -27.17 -19.44
N CYS A 29 -20.33 -28.43 -19.24
CA CYS A 29 -19.52 -29.59 -19.62
C CYS A 29 -19.19 -29.60 -21.12
N LYS A 30 -20.13 -29.18 -21.98
CA LYS A 30 -19.89 -29.08 -23.43
C LYS A 30 -18.90 -27.98 -23.79
N LYS A 31 -18.94 -26.83 -23.10
CA LYS A 31 -18.07 -25.69 -23.41
C LYS A 31 -16.69 -25.79 -22.76
N TYR A 32 -16.61 -26.41 -21.58
CA TYR A 32 -15.40 -26.54 -20.78
C TYR A 32 -15.20 -28.00 -20.34
N PRO A 33 -14.79 -28.90 -21.25
CA PRO A 33 -14.64 -30.33 -20.95
C PRO A 33 -13.56 -30.61 -19.90
N ASP A 34 -12.47 -29.85 -19.90
CA ASP A 34 -11.34 -30.03 -18.98
C ASP A 34 -11.56 -29.35 -17.61
N SER A 35 -12.65 -28.60 -17.45
CA SER A 35 -12.94 -27.89 -16.21
C SER A 35 -13.75 -28.73 -15.24
N LYS A 36 -13.52 -28.52 -13.95
CA LYS A 36 -14.33 -29.14 -12.89
C LYS A 36 -15.81 -28.80 -13.08
N VAL A 37 -16.67 -29.81 -13.11
CA VAL A 37 -18.11 -29.60 -13.32
C VAL A 37 -18.76 -28.89 -12.11
N PRO A 38 -19.50 -27.78 -12.31
CA PRO A 38 -20.16 -27.09 -11.21
C PRO A 38 -21.33 -27.93 -10.65
N CYS A 39 -21.35 -28.11 -9.33
CA CYS A 39 -22.47 -28.75 -8.64
C CYS A 39 -23.66 -27.78 -8.47
N LYS A 40 -24.86 -28.31 -8.20
CA LYS A 40 -26.09 -27.53 -7.96
C LYS A 40 -25.85 -26.34 -7.01
N ARG A 41 -25.28 -26.59 -5.83
CA ARG A 41 -24.98 -25.57 -4.82
C ARG A 41 -24.03 -24.48 -5.34
N THR A 42 -23.06 -24.86 -6.16
CA THR A 42 -22.10 -23.91 -6.75
C THR A 42 -22.78 -22.98 -7.74
N VAL A 43 -23.64 -23.51 -8.63
CA VAL A 43 -24.40 -22.71 -9.59
C VAL A 43 -25.25 -21.68 -8.85
N TYR A 44 -26.05 -22.12 -7.88
CA TYR A 44 -26.88 -21.21 -7.09
C TYR A 44 -26.06 -20.16 -6.35
N ARG A 45 -24.95 -20.53 -5.70
CA ARG A 45 -24.08 -19.57 -4.99
C ARG A 45 -23.49 -18.51 -5.92
N ILE A 46 -23.09 -18.90 -7.14
CA ILE A 46 -22.55 -17.95 -8.14
C ILE A 46 -23.63 -16.99 -8.58
N VAL A 47 -24.82 -17.50 -8.93
CA VAL A 47 -25.95 -16.71 -9.40
C VAL A 47 -26.48 -15.80 -8.29
N GLU A 48 -26.63 -16.29 -7.07
CA GLU A 48 -27.11 -15.51 -5.93
C GLU A 48 -26.13 -14.38 -5.59
N LYS A 49 -24.82 -14.66 -5.60
CA LYS A 49 -23.80 -13.63 -5.45
C LYS A 49 -23.91 -12.57 -6.55
N PHE A 50 -24.11 -12.99 -7.79
CA PHE A 50 -24.30 -12.07 -8.91
C PHE A 50 -25.57 -11.22 -8.75
N LYS A 51 -26.69 -11.80 -8.33
CA LYS A 51 -27.93 -11.06 -8.05
C LYS A 51 -27.76 -10.04 -6.92
N LYS A 52 -26.98 -10.37 -5.87
CA LYS A 52 -26.77 -9.48 -4.72
C LYS A 52 -25.79 -8.35 -5.00
N THR A 53 -24.72 -8.60 -5.75
CA THR A 53 -23.61 -7.64 -5.92
C THR A 53 -23.51 -7.07 -7.33
N GLY A 54 -24.18 -7.66 -8.32
CA GLY A 54 -24.00 -7.34 -9.74
C GLY A 54 -22.64 -7.77 -10.32
N SER A 55 -21.77 -8.36 -9.51
CA SER A 55 -20.38 -8.67 -9.87
C SER A 55 -20.06 -10.15 -9.73
N VAL A 56 -19.35 -10.65 -10.74
CA VAL A 56 -18.82 -12.03 -10.77
C VAL A 56 -17.45 -12.14 -10.10
N LEU A 57 -16.77 -11.00 -9.90
CA LEU A 57 -15.41 -10.92 -9.36
C LEU A 57 -15.35 -11.37 -7.90
N ASP A 58 -14.20 -11.91 -7.49
CA ASP A 58 -13.99 -12.32 -6.11
C ASP A 58 -13.98 -11.11 -5.17
N LYS A 59 -14.63 -11.24 -4.01
CA LYS A 59 -14.59 -10.20 -2.98
C LYS A 59 -13.13 -10.06 -2.55
N LYS A 60 -12.58 -8.85 -2.66
CA LYS A 60 -11.23 -8.54 -2.18
C LYS A 60 -11.16 -8.88 -0.69
N LYS A 61 -10.26 -9.79 -0.31
CA LYS A 61 -10.02 -10.10 1.10
C LYS A 61 -9.35 -8.87 1.73
N VAL A 62 -10.08 -8.18 2.60
CA VAL A 62 -9.50 -7.10 3.41
C VAL A 62 -8.67 -7.75 4.51
N ARG A 63 -7.35 -7.65 4.42
CA ARG A 63 -6.44 -8.03 5.52
C ARG A 63 -6.40 -6.88 6.52
N ARG A 64 -6.86 -7.12 7.75
CA ARG A 64 -6.72 -6.16 8.85
C ARG A 64 -5.24 -6.02 9.23
N ARG A 65 -4.75 -4.79 9.36
CA ARG A 65 -3.41 -4.49 9.89
C ARG A 65 -3.58 -4.17 11.38
N PHE A 66 -3.22 -5.10 12.26
CA PHE A 66 -3.39 -4.89 13.71
C PHE A 66 -2.27 -4.06 14.34
N VAL A 67 -1.06 -4.12 13.79
CA VAL A 67 0.15 -3.55 14.43
C VAL A 67 0.44 -2.11 14.01
N LEU A 68 -0.03 -1.69 12.83
CA LEU A 68 0.19 -0.35 12.29
C LEU A 68 -1.15 0.39 12.26
N THR A 69 -1.63 0.77 13.44
CA THR A 69 -2.72 1.74 13.61
C THR A 69 -2.21 3.14 13.25
N GLU A 70 -3.13 4.08 13.02
CA GLU A 70 -2.78 5.48 12.73
C GLU A 70 -1.97 6.10 13.88
N GLU A 71 -2.40 5.89 15.12
CA GLU A 71 -1.68 6.30 16.34
C GLU A 71 -0.22 5.82 16.36
N LYS A 72 0.02 4.56 15.96
CA LYS A 72 1.38 3.99 15.91
C LYS A 72 2.22 4.55 14.77
N LEU A 73 1.59 4.94 13.67
CA LEU A 73 2.29 5.62 12.57
C LEU A 73 2.70 7.03 13.00
N ASP A 74 1.83 7.75 13.71
CA ASP A 74 2.11 9.10 14.21
C ASP A 74 3.23 9.08 15.26
N GLU A 75 3.21 8.11 16.19
CA GLU A 75 4.29 7.91 17.16
C GLU A 75 5.65 7.68 16.47
N ILE A 76 5.68 6.81 15.46
CA ILE A 76 6.89 6.51 14.68
C ILE A 76 7.36 7.75 13.89
N GLY A 77 6.43 8.52 13.33
CA GLY A 77 6.70 9.76 12.61
C GLY A 77 7.38 10.79 13.52
N ALA A 78 6.77 11.08 14.67
CA ALA A 78 7.32 12.03 15.65
C ALA A 78 8.71 11.60 16.17
N GLN A 79 8.92 10.30 16.39
CA GLN A 79 10.23 9.77 16.79
C GLN A 79 11.32 9.95 15.72
N MET A 80 10.94 9.97 14.45
CA MET A 80 11.87 10.15 13.33
C MET A 80 12.13 11.63 13.04
N GLU A 81 11.13 12.50 13.21
CA GLU A 81 11.31 13.96 13.12
C GLU A 81 12.28 14.48 14.19
N THR A 82 12.12 13.99 15.42
CA THR A 82 13.00 14.36 16.54
C THR A 82 14.43 13.86 16.35
N CYS A 83 14.61 12.68 15.75
CA CYS A 83 15.93 12.05 15.62
C CYS A 83 16.06 11.24 14.31
N PRO A 84 16.35 11.90 13.18
CA PRO A 84 16.36 11.27 11.85
C PRO A 84 17.50 10.26 11.65
N SER A 85 18.53 10.29 12.51
CA SER A 85 19.70 9.41 12.44
C SER A 85 19.51 8.07 13.18
N LYS A 86 18.37 7.86 13.85
CA LYS A 86 18.11 6.62 14.61
C LYS A 86 18.04 5.40 13.69
N SER A 87 18.62 4.29 14.13
CA SER A 87 18.52 3.03 13.41
C SER A 87 17.10 2.46 13.50
N LEU A 88 16.66 1.79 12.43
CA LEU A 88 15.35 1.12 12.38
C LEU A 88 15.14 0.11 13.51
N HIS A 89 16.21 -0.52 14.00
CA HIS A 89 16.12 -1.45 15.13
C HIS A 89 15.79 -0.73 16.44
N ARG A 90 16.49 0.38 16.73
CA ARG A 90 16.20 1.17 17.94
C ARG A 90 14.81 1.77 17.90
N LEU A 91 14.39 2.28 16.74
CA LEU A 91 13.03 2.76 16.51
C LEU A 91 12.00 1.68 16.83
N ALA A 92 12.17 0.47 16.26
CA ALA A 92 11.26 -0.65 16.48
C ALA A 92 11.10 -1.02 17.97
N VAL A 93 12.21 -1.05 18.72
CA VAL A 93 12.20 -1.32 20.17
C VAL A 93 11.46 -0.21 20.93
N GLN A 94 11.69 1.05 20.58
CA GLN A 94 11.05 2.21 21.25
C GLN A 94 9.54 2.24 21.01
N SER A 95 9.08 2.03 19.78
CA SER A 95 7.65 2.07 19.44
C SER A 95 6.91 0.75 19.76
N GLY A 96 7.63 -0.28 20.24
CA GLY A 96 7.07 -1.58 20.58
C GLY A 96 6.62 -2.42 19.39
N VAL A 97 7.22 -2.20 18.21
CA VAL A 97 6.85 -2.89 16.95
C VAL A 97 8.00 -3.76 16.45
N SER A 98 7.70 -4.74 15.59
CA SER A 98 8.76 -5.51 14.95
C SER A 98 9.54 -4.66 13.93
N LYS A 99 10.84 -4.95 13.72
CA LYS A 99 11.71 -4.27 12.73
C LYS A 99 11.06 -4.19 11.33
N SER A 100 10.44 -5.28 10.88
CA SER A 100 9.75 -5.33 9.59
C SER A 100 8.51 -4.43 9.54
N SER A 101 7.84 -4.22 10.67
CA SER A 101 6.69 -3.32 10.78
C SER A 101 7.14 -1.87 10.84
N ALA A 102 8.19 -1.53 11.59
CA ALA A 102 8.82 -0.21 11.55
C ALA A 102 9.29 0.16 10.13
N HIS A 103 9.93 -0.77 9.42
CA HIS A 103 10.32 -0.55 8.03
C HIS A 103 9.12 -0.32 7.09
N ARG A 104 8.01 -1.03 7.30
CA ARG A 104 6.75 -0.79 6.56
C ARG A 104 6.12 0.55 6.92
N ALA A 105 6.15 0.95 8.18
CA ALA A 105 5.69 2.27 8.63
C ALA A 105 6.45 3.39 7.91
N MET A 106 7.78 3.31 7.88
CA MET A 106 8.61 4.28 7.14
C MET A 106 8.23 4.38 5.65
N LYS A 107 7.93 3.26 5.00
CA LYS A 107 7.43 3.25 3.61
C LYS A 107 6.06 3.91 3.47
N LEU A 108 5.16 3.71 4.42
CA LEU A 108 3.83 4.34 4.42
C LEU A 108 3.92 5.85 4.63
N LEU A 109 4.84 6.29 5.50
CA LEU A 109 5.14 7.70 5.75
C LEU A 109 5.99 8.34 4.65
N ASN A 110 6.33 7.60 3.58
CA ASN A 110 7.20 8.04 2.48
C ASN A 110 8.59 8.57 2.93
N LEU A 111 9.07 8.14 4.09
CA LEU A 111 10.35 8.55 4.64
C LEU A 111 11.49 7.76 3.98
N ARG A 112 12.50 8.48 3.50
CA ARG A 112 13.70 7.90 2.88
C ARG A 112 14.90 8.06 3.82
N PRO A 113 15.80 7.06 3.89
CA PRO A 113 17.05 7.24 4.61
C PRO A 113 17.81 8.46 4.09
N TYR A 114 18.20 9.34 4.99
CA TYR A 114 19.02 10.49 4.63
C TYR A 114 20.42 10.02 4.20
N LYS A 115 20.90 10.48 3.04
CA LYS A 115 22.28 10.26 2.62
C LYS A 115 23.15 11.32 3.28
N ILE A 116 23.93 10.92 4.27
CA ILE A 116 24.93 11.79 4.90
C ILE A 116 25.91 12.23 3.82
N ARG A 117 25.95 13.53 3.53
CA ARG A 117 27.05 14.15 2.78
C ARG A 117 28.12 14.52 3.80
N ALA A 118 29.31 13.95 3.66
CA ALA A 118 30.45 14.35 4.48
C ALA A 118 30.81 15.80 4.12
N ALA A 119 30.37 16.75 4.93
CA ALA A 119 30.86 18.10 4.87
C ALA A 119 32.19 18.18 5.65
N PRO A 120 33.18 18.97 5.18
CA PRO A 120 34.34 19.30 5.99
C PRO A 120 33.89 19.81 7.36
N GLN A 121 34.59 19.42 8.42
CA GLN A 121 34.24 19.81 9.78
C GLN A 121 34.40 21.32 9.91
N PHE A 122 33.27 22.04 9.90
CA PHE A 122 33.26 23.49 10.07
C PHE A 122 33.50 23.82 11.54
N CYS A 123 34.61 24.48 11.85
CA CYS A 123 34.76 25.14 13.14
C CYS A 123 33.75 26.28 13.24
N ILE A 124 33.09 26.42 14.39
CA ILE A 124 32.06 27.43 14.66
C ILE A 124 32.57 28.85 14.36
N LEU A 125 33.84 29.13 14.70
CA LEU A 125 34.54 30.39 14.42
C LEU A 125 34.62 30.73 12.92
N ILE A 126 34.75 29.71 12.06
CA ILE A 126 34.78 29.88 10.59
C ILE A 126 33.35 30.11 10.07
N GLY A 127 32.33 29.58 10.76
CA GLY A 127 30.92 29.75 10.41
C GLY A 127 30.44 31.20 10.58
N GLU A 128 30.78 31.84 11.69
CA GLU A 128 30.39 33.25 11.95
C GLU A 128 31.07 34.22 10.98
N ALA A 129 32.37 34.05 10.72
CA ALA A 129 33.10 34.87 9.77
C ALA A 129 32.53 34.74 8.33
N ARG A 130 32.18 33.52 7.91
CA ARG A 130 31.56 33.28 6.60
C ARG A 130 30.14 33.84 6.54
N SER A 131 29.36 33.72 7.61
CA SER A 131 28.01 34.29 7.67
C SER A 131 28.05 35.81 7.63
N GLY A 132 29.01 36.43 8.32
CA GLY A 132 29.26 37.87 8.28
C GLY A 132 29.67 38.34 6.88
N TYR A 133 30.61 37.64 6.23
CA TYR A 133 30.98 37.91 4.84
C TYR A 133 29.78 37.80 3.88
N CYS A 134 28.97 36.73 4.00
CA CYS A 134 27.79 36.56 3.15
C CYS A 134 26.76 37.69 3.34
N ARG A 135 26.54 38.12 4.58
CA ARG A 135 25.62 39.23 4.89
C ARG A 135 26.13 40.56 4.33
N TRP A 136 27.40 40.87 4.58
CA TRP A 136 28.06 42.06 4.02
C TRP A 136 28.05 42.05 2.49
N PHE A 137 28.32 40.89 1.86
CA PHE A 137 28.32 40.75 0.41
C PHE A 137 26.92 40.99 -0.17
N GLN A 138 25.87 40.48 0.48
CA GLN A 138 24.50 40.76 0.07
C GLN A 138 24.18 42.25 0.17
N GLU A 139 24.46 42.89 1.31
CA GLU A 139 24.22 44.33 1.53
C GLU A 139 24.98 45.21 0.53
N SER A 140 26.24 44.86 0.23
CA SER A 140 27.08 45.59 -0.73
C SER A 140 26.61 45.43 -2.18
N TYR A 141 26.00 44.30 -2.52
CA TYR A 141 25.46 44.06 -3.86
C TYR A 141 24.18 44.89 -4.09
N TYR A 142 23.29 44.97 -3.09
CA TYR A 142 22.07 45.78 -3.17
C TYR A 142 22.33 47.29 -3.20
N HIS A 143 23.47 47.76 -2.72
CA HIS A 143 23.87 49.18 -2.81
C HIS A 143 24.55 49.58 -4.13
N MET A 144 24.78 48.64 -5.05
CA MET A 144 25.37 48.93 -6.37
C MET A 144 24.31 49.03 -7.49
N ASP A 145 23.05 48.72 -7.18
CA ASP A 145 21.89 48.77 -8.11
C ASP A 145 21.01 50.04 -7.91
N GLU A 146 21.47 51.02 -7.11
CA GLU A 146 20.86 52.35 -6.90
C GLU A 146 21.76 53.45 -7.48
#